data_AF-A0A1M6N7R1-F1
#
_entry.id   AF-A0A1M6N7R1-F1
#
_cell.length_a   1.000
_cell.length_b   1.000
_cell.length_c   1.000
_cell.angle_alpha   90.00
_cell.angle_beta   90.00
_cell.angle_gamma   90.00
#
_symmetry.space_group_name_H-M   'P 1'
#
loop_
_entity.id
_entity.type
_entity.pdbx_description
1 polymer ?
#
loop_
_entity_poly.entity_id
_entity_poly.type
_entity_poly.pdbx_seq_one_letter_code
_entity_poly.pdbx_strand_id
1 'polypeptide(L)' 'MSTVSLRLNDRDDALIRKYAEIHNMDLSSFIRQAVLEKIEDEYDLTLFDKVWEQEKDEERISHEQVKRELGL' A
#
# COMPACT_ATOMS: atom_id res chain seq x y z
N MET A 1 4.88 16.41 -16.46
CA MET A 1 3.98 16.31 -15.30
C MET A 1 2.56 16.15 -15.82
N SER A 2 1.82 15.19 -15.29
CA SER A 2 0.40 14.99 -15.63
C SER A 2 -0.45 15.58 -14.51
N THR A 3 -1.50 16.32 -14.86
CA THR A 3 -2.42 16.94 -13.90
C THR A 3 -3.72 16.16 -13.85
N VAL A 4 -4.21 15.89 -12.64
CA VAL A 4 -5.54 15.32 -12.40
C VAL A 4 -6.39 16.41 -11.78
N SER A 5 -7.58 16.66 -12.36
CA SER A 5 -8.56 17.58 -11.82
C SER A 5 -9.68 16.80 -11.13
N LEU A 6 -9.89 17.06 -9.84
CA LEU A 6 -10.95 16.44 -9.05
C LEU A 6 -12.02 17.49 -8.72
N ARG A 7 -13.28 17.19 -9.08
CA ARG A 7 -14.41 18.04 -8.70
C ARG A 7 -14.94 17.57 -7.35
N LEU A 8 -15.01 18.50 -6.40
CA LEU A 8 -15.53 18.27 -5.05
C LEU A 8 -16.69 19.23 -4.79
N ASN A 9 -17.60 18.84 -3.90
CA ASN A 9 -18.51 19.81 -3.29
C ASN A 9 -17.80 20.53 -2.13
N ASP A 10 -18.39 21.63 -1.66
CA ASP A 10 -17.77 22.48 -0.63
C ASP A 10 -17.49 21.74 0.69
N ARG A 11 -18.35 20.77 1.04
CA ARG A 11 -18.20 19.98 2.27
C ARG A 11 -16.99 19.05 2.18
N ASP A 12 -16.86 18.33 1.08
CA ASP A 12 -15.77 17.36 0.88
C ASP A 12 -14.43 18.07 0.72
N ASP A 13 -14.39 19.19 -0.02
CA ASP A 13 -13.18 20.02 -0.14
C ASP A 13 -12.70 20.51 1.23
N ALA A 14 -13.61 21.05 2.05
CA ALA A 14 -13.28 21.53 3.39
C ALA A 14 -12.77 20.40 4.31
N LEU A 15 -13.36 19.20 4.21
CA LEU A 15 -12.97 18.05 5.03
C LEU A 15 -11.59 17.53 4.62
N ILE A 16 -11.35 17.33 3.33
CA ILE A 16 -10.08 16.79 2.80
C ILE A 16 -8.93 17.76 3.11
N ARG A 17 -9.15 19.07 2.94
CA ARG A 17 -8.14 20.09 3.28
C ARG A 17 -7.78 20.08 4.77
N LYS A 18 -8.78 20.11 5.64
CA LYS A 18 -8.54 20.08 7.09
C LYS A 18 -7.81 18.81 7.53
N TYR A 19 -8.12 17.68 6.93
CA TYR A 19 -7.40 16.44 7.21
C TYR A 19 -5.92 16.58 6.84
N ALA A 20 -5.61 17.03 5.62
CA ALA A 20 -4.24 17.25 5.19
C ALA A 20 -3.49 18.24 6.12
N GLU A 21 -4.15 19.35 6.51
CA GLU A 21 -3.59 20.34 7.44
C GLU A 21 -3.26 19.75 8.83
N ILE A 22 -4.18 19.01 9.44
CA ILE A 22 -3.97 18.39 10.77
C ILE A 22 -2.80 17.40 10.75
N HIS A 23 -2.60 16.74 9.61
CA HIS A 23 -1.52 15.78 9.41
C HIS A 23 -0.22 16.42 8.85
N ASN A 24 -0.17 17.75 8.70
CA ASN A 24 0.96 18.49 8.10
C ASN A 24 1.36 17.97 6.71
N MET A 25 0.37 17.66 5.87
CA MET A 25 0.56 17.15 4.52
C MET A 25 0.06 18.16 3.49
N ASP A 26 0.73 18.21 2.34
CA ASP A 26 0.18 18.90 1.17
C ASP A 26 -1.03 18.12 0.61
N LEU A 27 -2.06 18.85 0.15
CA LEU A 27 -3.28 18.26 -0.37
C LEU A 27 -3.03 17.32 -1.56
N SER A 28 -2.13 17.68 -2.47
CA SER A 28 -1.83 16.86 -3.64
C SER A 28 -1.03 15.60 -3.28
N SER A 29 -0.16 15.71 -2.27
CA SER A 29 0.55 14.55 -1.69
C SER A 29 -0.42 13.60 -1.01
N PHE A 30 -1.33 14.12 -0.18
CA PHE A 30 -2.35 13.32 0.50
C PHE A 30 -3.22 12.55 -0.50
N ILE A 31 -3.79 13.25 -1.50
CA ILE A 31 -4.64 12.61 -2.51
C ILE A 31 -3.85 11.55 -3.29
N ARG A 32 -2.59 11.84 -3.65
CA ARG A 32 -1.73 10.87 -4.36
C ARG A 32 -1.49 9.61 -3.52
N GLN A 33 -1.14 9.78 -2.25
CA GLN A 33 -0.87 8.65 -1.36
C GLN A 33 -2.12 7.81 -1.15
N ALA A 34 -3.26 8.43 -0.84
CA ALA A 34 -4.52 7.71 -0.65
C ALA A 34 -4.94 6.90 -1.89
N VAL A 35 -4.70 7.43 -3.10
CA VAL A 35 -4.99 6.70 -4.34
C VAL A 35 -4.02 5.54 -4.54
N LEU A 36 -2.72 5.72 -4.28
CA LEU A 36 -1.72 4.66 -4.43
C LEU A 36 -1.92 3.55 -3.40
N GLU A 37 -2.14 3.89 -2.14
CA GLU A 37 -2.44 2.92 -1.07
C GLU A 37 -3.65 2.04 -1.45
N LYS A 38 -4.71 2.65 -1.99
CA LYS A 38 -5.89 1.90 -2.42
C LYS A 38 -5.60 0.93 -3.57
N ILE A 39 -4.70 1.30 -4.48
CA ILE A 39 -4.28 0.43 -5.59
C ILE A 39 -3.40 -0.72 -5.04
N GLU A 40 -2.46 -0.40 -4.15
CA GLU A 40 -1.57 -1.36 -3.52
C GLU A 40 -2.35 -2.39 -2.69
N ASP A 41 -3.32 -1.97 -1.88
CA ASP A 41 -4.17 -2.88 -1.10
C ASP A 41 -4.86 -3.96 -1.98
N GLU A 42 -5.34 -3.57 -3.16
CA GLU A 42 -6.00 -4.49 -4.09
C GLU A 42 -5.00 -5.38 -4.84
N TYR A 43 -3.84 -4.82 -5.16
CA TYR A 43 -2.78 -5.52 -5.86
C TYR A 43 -2.06 -6.54 -4.98
N ASP A 44 -1.75 -6.18 -3.73
CA ASP A 44 -0.98 -6.98 -2.78
C ASP A 44 -1.67 -8.30 -2.46
N LEU A 45 -3.00 -8.30 -2.25
CA LEU A 45 -3.76 -9.54 -2.05
C LEU A 45 -3.71 -10.44 -3.28
N THR A 46 -3.90 -9.85 -4.46
CA THR A 46 -3.85 -10.59 -5.74
C THR A 46 -2.47 -11.18 -5.98
N LEU A 47 -1.42 -10.42 -5.68
CA LEU A 47 -0.04 -10.86 -5.82
C LEU A 47 0.29 -11.97 -4.81
N PHE A 48 -0.14 -11.81 -3.54
CA PHE A 48 0.02 -12.82 -2.51
C PHE A 48 -0.62 -14.14 -2.93
N ASP A 49 -1.88 -14.14 -3.35
CA ASP A 49 -2.59 -15.36 -3.77
C ASP A 49 -1.87 -16.06 -4.93
N LYS A 50 -1.37 -15.28 -5.89
CA LYS A 50 -0.62 -15.79 -7.03
C LYS A 50 0.69 -16.46 -6.60
N VAL A 51 1.48 -15.77 -5.77
CA VAL A 51 2.78 -16.31 -5.29
C VAL A 51 2.54 -17.52 -4.39
N TRP A 52 1.54 -17.44 -3.51
CA TRP A 52 1.16 -18.54 -2.64
C TRP A 52 0.78 -19.79 -3.44
N GLU A 53 -0.05 -19.67 -4.48
CA GLU A 53 -0.44 -20.81 -5.31
C GLU A 53 0.74 -21.42 -6.09
N GLN A 54 1.76 -20.62 -6.43
CA GLN A 54 2.97 -21.08 -7.11
C GLN A 54 3.94 -21.80 -6.15
N GLU A 55 4.07 -21.32 -4.92
CA GLU A 55 5.08 -21.78 -3.96
C GLU A 55 4.49 -22.65 -2.83
N LYS A 56 3.18 -22.92 -2.82
CA LYS A 56 2.53 -23.69 -1.74
C LYS A 56 3.09 -25.10 -1.55
N ASP A 57 3.61 -25.69 -2.61
CA ASP A 57 4.17 -27.05 -2.62
C ASP A 57 5.70 -27.06 -2.40
N GLU A 58 6.32 -25.89 -2.25
CA GLU A 58 7.75 -25.79 -1.93
C GLU A 58 8.03 -26.17 -0.47
N GLU A 59 9.21 -26.75 -0.23
CA GLU A 59 9.62 -27.15 1.11
C GLU A 59 9.83 -25.93 2.01
N ARG A 60 9.12 -25.89 3.14
CA ARG A 60 9.27 -24.84 4.15
C ARG A 60 10.10 -25.34 5.31
N ILE A 61 11.25 -24.73 5.50
CA ILE A 61 12.15 -25.02 6.62
C ILE A 61 11.93 -24.02 7.77
N SER A 62 12.12 -24.49 9.00
CA SER A 62 11.99 -23.62 10.18
C SER A 62 13.14 -22.60 10.24
N HIS A 63 12.91 -21.49 10.95
CA HIS A 63 13.95 -20.48 11.21
C HIS A 63 15.23 -21.09 11.81
N GLU A 64 15.09 -22.06 12.71
CA GLU A 64 16.22 -22.76 13.33
C GLU A 64 16.95 -23.66 12.33
N GLN A 65 16.25 -24.24 11.36
CA GLN A 65 16.87 -25.00 10.29
C GLN A 65 17.66 -24.10 9.33
N VAL A 66 17.10 -22.94 8.95
CA VAL A 66 17.80 -21.92 8.14
C VAL A 66 19.10 -21.49 8.81
N LYS A 67 19.06 -21.16 10.11
CA LYS A 67 20.26 -20.76 10.86
C LYS A 67 21.35 -21.83 10.84
N ARG A 68 20.97 -23.09 11.06
CA ARG A 68 21.91 -24.22 11.00
C ARG A 68 22.56 -24.36 9.63
N GLU A 69 21.80 -24.21 8.56
CA GLU A 69 22.32 -24.28 7.18
C GLU A 69 23.26 -23.10 6.86
N LEU A 70 23.03 -21.93 7.45
CA LEU A 70 23.86 -20.73 7.28
C LEU A 70 25.03 -20.60 8.27
N GLY A 71 25.13 -21.48 9.28
CA GLY A 71 26.16 -21.44 10.31
C GLY A 71 26.03 -20.27 11.31
N LEU A 72 24.79 -19.82 11.56
CA LEU A 72 24.44 -18.76 12.50
C LEU A 72 23.95 -19.30 13.86
#